data_AF-A0A258BL42-F1
#
_entry.id   AF-A0A258BL42-F1
#
_cell.length_a   1.000
_cell.length_b   1.000
_cell.length_c   1.000
_cell.angle_alpha   90.00
_cell.angle_beta   90.00
_cell.angle_gamma   90.00
#
_symmetry.space_group_name_H-M   'P 1'
#
loop_
_entity.id
_entity.type
_entity.pdbx_description
1 polymer ?
#
loop_
_entity_poly.entity_id
_entity_poly.type
_entity_poly.pdbx_seq_one_letter_code
_entity_poly.pdbx_strand_id
1 'polypeptide(L)' 'MKRSRGRNRRSGGNPQNAFNNPNRHYESVGPDVKIRGSAQQVLEKYLQYARDAQTSGDRILSEAYFQFAEHYQ' A
#
# COMPACT_ATOMS: atom_id res chain seq x y z
N MET A 1 -16.09 -35.99 23.30
CA MET A 1 -16.47 -34.56 23.38
C MET A 1 -16.68 -34.02 21.97
N LYS A 2 -17.77 -33.27 21.74
CA LYS A 2 -18.25 -32.83 20.42
C LYS A 2 -17.93 -31.34 20.17
N ARG A 3 -17.58 -31.06 18.90
CA ARG A 3 -17.82 -29.84 18.09
C ARG A 3 -16.83 -28.67 18.12
N SER A 4 -16.06 -28.64 17.04
CA SER A 4 -15.69 -27.46 16.25
C SER A 4 -16.63 -26.26 16.39
N ARG A 5 -16.07 -25.09 16.73
CA ARG A 5 -16.60 -23.77 16.35
C ARG A 5 -15.44 -22.84 16.05
N GLY A 6 -15.33 -22.46 14.78
CA GLY A 6 -14.36 -21.48 14.31
C GLY A 6 -14.61 -20.08 14.85
N ARG A 7 -13.54 -19.29 14.83
CA ARG A 7 -13.50 -17.84 14.61
C ARG A 7 -12.04 -17.49 14.45
N ASN A 8 -11.54 -17.32 13.23
CA ASN A 8 -11.71 -16.09 12.47
C ASN A 8 -11.77 -14.87 13.42
N ARG A 9 -10.70 -14.68 14.21
CA ARG A 9 -10.32 -13.35 14.70
C ARG A 9 -9.71 -12.65 13.49
N ARG A 10 -10.52 -12.16 12.55
CA ARG A 10 -10.91 -10.75 12.54
C ARG A 10 -9.84 -9.92 13.24
N SER A 11 -8.79 -9.65 12.45
CA SER A 11 -7.95 -8.47 12.57
C SER A 11 -8.89 -7.26 12.66
N GLY A 12 -9.30 -6.97 13.89
CA GLY A 12 -10.19 -5.88 14.28
C GLY A 12 -9.47 -5.13 15.39
N GLY A 13 -8.35 -4.53 15.02
CA GLY A 13 -7.47 -3.79 15.92
C GLY A 13 -7.26 -2.39 15.37
N ASN A 14 -8.28 -1.55 15.52
CA ASN A 14 -8.16 -0.11 15.72
C ASN A 14 -7.26 0.68 14.71
N PRO A 15 -7.83 1.28 13.65
CA PRO A 15 -7.06 2.11 12.70
C PRO A 15 -6.59 3.46 13.28
N GLN A 16 -6.75 3.72 14.58
CA GLN A 16 -6.59 5.05 15.17
C GLN A 16 -5.24 5.30 15.85
N ASN A 17 -4.43 4.25 16.09
CA ASN A 17 -3.05 4.40 16.59
C ASN A 17 -2.01 4.06 15.51
N ALA A 18 -2.42 4.30 14.25
CA ALA A 18 -1.77 4.23 12.93
C ALA A 18 -0.40 4.93 12.74
N PHE A 19 -0.11 5.92 13.58
CA PHE A 19 0.78 7.00 13.18
C PHE A 19 2.27 6.85 13.57
N ASN A 20 2.63 5.94 14.48
CA ASN A 20 4.00 5.90 15.04
C ASN A 20 4.61 4.48 15.17
N ASN A 21 4.31 3.55 14.25
CA ASN A 21 4.98 2.25 14.27
C ASN A 21 5.80 2.08 12.97
N PRO A 22 7.15 2.13 13.04
CA PRO A 22 8.04 2.04 11.88
C PRO A 22 8.00 0.65 11.19
N ASN A 23 7.43 -0.37 11.83
CA ASN A 23 7.22 -1.70 11.25
C ASN A 23 5.81 -1.90 10.65
N ARG A 24 5.09 -0.80 10.39
CA ARG A 24 3.80 -0.91 9.69
C ARG A 24 4.00 -1.33 8.26
N HIS A 25 3.43 -2.48 7.96
CA HIS A 25 3.21 -2.93 6.60
C HIS A 25 1.98 -2.21 6.08
N TYR A 26 2.18 -1.33 5.12
CA TYR A 26 1.14 -0.67 4.37
C TYR A 26 0.67 -1.59 3.23
N GLU A 27 -0.63 -1.57 2.98
CA GLU A 27 -1.23 -2.17 1.78
C GLU A 27 -1.76 -1.02 0.94
N SER A 28 -0.96 -0.60 -0.05
CA SER A 28 -1.35 0.44 -0.99
C SER A 28 -2.06 -0.17 -2.18
N VAL A 29 -3.26 0.31 -2.47
CA VAL A 29 -4.02 -0.07 -3.66
C VAL A 29 -3.82 1.04 -4.68
N GLY A 30 -2.78 0.90 -5.49
CA GLY A 30 -2.50 1.80 -6.60
C GLY A 30 -3.48 1.59 -7.77
N PRO A 31 -3.34 2.41 -8.82
CA PRO A 31 -4.27 2.42 -9.95
C PRO A 31 -4.28 1.08 -10.71
N ASP A 32 -3.12 0.42 -10.84
CA ASP A 32 -3.01 -0.92 -11.44
C ASP A 32 -2.35 -1.96 -10.53
N VAL A 33 -1.65 -1.53 -9.47
CA VAL A 33 -0.79 -2.43 -8.68
C VAL A 33 -1.09 -2.32 -7.20
N LYS A 34 -1.24 -3.46 -6.54
CA LYS A 34 -1.31 -3.55 -5.08
C LYS A 34 0.10 -3.74 -4.53
N ILE A 35 0.57 -2.75 -3.80
CA ILE A 35 1.92 -2.75 -3.22
C ILE A 35 1.80 -2.99 -1.72
N ARG A 36 2.51 -4.00 -1.23
CA ARG A 36 2.62 -4.31 0.20
C ARG A 36 4.06 -4.14 0.65
N GLY A 37 4.27 -3.51 1.80
CA GLY A 37 5.60 -3.26 2.36
C GLY A 37 5.62 -2.13 3.38
N SER A 38 6.81 -1.75 3.84
CA SER A 38 6.96 -0.52 4.62
C SER A 38 6.66 0.72 3.76
N ALA A 39 6.39 1.88 4.38
CA ALA A 39 6.11 3.12 3.64
C ALA A 39 7.22 3.44 2.62
N GLN A 40 8.49 3.29 3.02
CA GLN A 40 9.64 3.50 2.14
C GLN A 40 9.66 2.55 0.94
N GLN A 41 9.36 1.26 1.15
CA GLN A 41 9.29 0.29 0.05
C GLN A 41 8.14 0.58 -0.91
N VAL A 42 7.01 1.07 -0.38
CA VAL A 42 5.85 1.45 -1.18
C VAL A 42 6.18 2.70 -2.01
N LEU A 43 6.81 3.70 -1.39
CA LEU A 43 7.29 4.92 -2.03
C LEU A 43 8.24 4.61 -3.20
N GLU A 44 9.30 3.83 -2.97
CA GLU A 44 10.27 3.47 -4.01
C GLU A 44 9.62 2.78 -5.21
N LYS A 45 8.66 1.89 -4.96
CA LYS A 45 7.92 1.21 -6.03
C LYS A 45 7.04 2.17 -6.83
N TYR A 46 6.35 3.12 -6.17
CA TYR A 46 5.55 4.11 -6.88
C TYR A 46 6.42 5.06 -7.71
N LEU A 47 7.58 5.47 -7.21
CA LEU A 47 8.53 6.28 -7.98
C LEU A 47 9.05 5.53 -9.21
N GLN A 48 9.31 4.23 -9.09
CA GLN A 48 9.69 3.40 -10.23
C GLN A 48 8.55 3.32 -11.26
N TYR A 49 7.33 3.00 -10.84
CA TYR A 49 6.18 2.93 -11.75
C TYR A 49 5.83 4.26 -12.40
N ALA A 50 5.99 5.37 -11.67
CA ALA A 50 5.80 6.71 -12.22
C ALA A 50 6.77 7.00 -13.37
N ARG A 51 8.05 6.62 -13.21
CA ARG A 51 9.08 6.77 -14.26
C ARG A 51 8.79 5.86 -15.45
N ASP A 52 8.42 4.60 -15.21
CA ASP A 52 8.09 3.66 -16.27
C ASP A 52 6.90 4.18 -17.11
N ALA A 53 5.82 4.62 -16.45
CA ALA A 53 4.66 5.23 -17.11
C ALA A 53 5.00 6.56 -17.83
N GLN A 54 5.94 7.33 -17.29
CA GLN A 54 6.43 8.54 -17.97
C GLN A 54 7.14 8.19 -19.28
N THR A 55 7.96 7.12 -19.27
CA THR A 55 8.69 6.66 -20.46
C THR A 55 7.80 5.95 -21.47
N SER A 56 6.70 5.31 -21.05
CA SER A 56 5.70 4.71 -21.96
C SER A 56 4.82 5.75 -22.65
N GLY A 57 4.80 6.99 -22.14
CA GLY A 57 3.96 8.09 -22.65
C GLY A 57 2.62 8.23 -21.92
N ASP A 58 2.34 7.41 -20.92
CA ASP A 58 1.10 7.43 -20.13
C ASP A 58 1.17 8.48 -19.01
N ARG A 59 1.09 9.76 -19.41
CA ARG A 59 1.25 10.90 -18.49
C ARG A 59 0.24 10.90 -17.34
N ILE A 60 -1.02 10.53 -17.62
CA ILE A 60 -2.08 10.47 -16.60
C ILE A 60 -1.73 9.44 -15.52
N LEU A 61 -1.23 8.28 -15.95
CA LEU A 61 -0.86 7.20 -15.05
C LEU A 61 0.40 7.55 -14.24
N SER A 62 1.38 8.19 -14.88
CA SER A 62 2.58 8.70 -14.21
C SER A 62 2.22 9.69 -13.10
N GLU A 63 1.33 10.64 -13.37
CA GLU A 63 0.89 11.63 -12.39
C GLU A 63 0.11 11.00 -11.24
N ALA A 64 -0.75 10.02 -11.53
CA ALA A 64 -1.41 9.24 -10.49
C ALA A 64 -0.38 8.57 -9.57
N TYR A 65 0.63 7.88 -10.12
CA TYR A 65 1.67 7.25 -9.33
C TYR A 65 2.49 8.24 -8.47
N PHE A 66 2.75 9.44 -8.97
CA PHE A 66 3.41 10.48 -8.16
C PHE A 66 2.55 10.91 -6.96
N GLN A 67 1.24 11.10 -7.15
CA GLN A 67 0.34 11.41 -6.03
C GLN A 67 0.32 10.27 -4.99
N PHE A 68 0.36 9.00 -5.44
CA PHE A 68 0.50 7.87 -4.53
C PHE A 68 1.84 7.86 -3.81
N ALA A 69 2.94 8.20 -4.49
CA ALA A 69 4.25 8.33 -3.86
C ALA A 69 4.26 9.39 -2.75
N GLU A 70 3.66 10.56 -2.99
CA GLU A 70 3.54 11.64 -2.00
C GLU A 70 2.79 11.21 -0.73
N HIS A 71 1.88 10.22 -0.83
CA HIS A 71 1.17 9.67 0.32
C HIS A 71 2.07 8.86 1.27
N TYR A 72 3.21 8.35 0.79
CA TYR A 72 4.10 7.45 1.55
C TYR A 72 5.48 8.05 1.86
N GLN A 73 5.69 9.34 1.56
CA GLN A 73 6.91 10.06 1.91
C GLN A 73 7.06 10.28 3.43
#